data_AF-A0A8G1IYU4-F1
#
_entry.id   AF-A0A8G1IYU4-F1
#
_cell.length_a   1.000
_cell.length_b   1.000
_cell.length_c   1.000
_cell.angle_alpha   90.00
_cell.angle_beta   90.00
_cell.angle_gamma   90.00
#
_symmetry.space_group_name_H-M   'P 1'
#
loop_
_entity.id
_entity.type
_entity.pdbx_description
1 polymer ?
#
loop_
_entity_poly.entity_id
_entity_poly.type
_entity_poly.pdbx_seq_one_letter_code
_entity_poly.pdbx_strand_id
1 'polypeptide(L)'
;MTVHMDVEAVRTGGIGLRGLAPNGQAASRRVERPASTAADRNRGFATGEAGRRWQAALAAVTAGLEHRLTWQGDQVVGSADDVEAVDQEARTRFGGIQSRFATGPTR
;
A
#
# COMPACT_ATOMS: atom_id res chain seq x y z
N MET A 1 -27.74 6.51 -5.56
CA MET A 1 -26.80 5.81 -4.66
C MET A 1 -25.77 6.84 -4.23
N THR A 2 -25.76 7.25 -2.96
CA THR A 2 -24.79 8.20 -2.41
C THR A 2 -23.57 7.44 -1.91
N VAL A 3 -22.42 7.68 -2.54
CA VAL A 3 -21.13 7.10 -2.10
C VAL A 3 -20.55 8.02 -1.03
N HIS A 4 -20.28 7.48 0.15
CA HIS A 4 -19.66 8.19 1.26
C HIS A 4 -18.17 7.84 1.31
N MET A 5 -17.31 8.85 1.36
CA MET A 5 -15.87 8.70 1.57
C MET A 5 -15.47 9.37 2.88
N ASP A 6 -14.89 8.61 3.79
CA ASP A 6 -14.21 9.15 4.97
C ASP A 6 -12.78 9.52 4.57
N VAL A 7 -12.55 10.81 4.34
CA VAL A 7 -11.29 11.35 3.80
C VAL A 7 -10.10 11.03 4.69
N GLU A 8 -10.27 11.11 6.02
CA GLU A 8 -9.19 10.84 6.97
C GLU A 8 -8.84 9.34 7.00
N ALA A 9 -9.86 8.47 7.00
CA ALA A 9 -9.65 7.03 6.93
C ALA A 9 -8.98 6.60 5.62
N VAL A 10 -9.38 7.19 4.49
CA VAL A 10 -8.79 6.93 3.17
C VAL A 10 -7.34 7.40 3.13
N ARG A 11 -7.06 8.63 3.57
CA ARG A 11 -5.68 9.17 3.64
C ARG A 11 -4.78 8.30 4.53
N THR A 12 -5.27 7.92 5.71
CA THR A 12 -4.55 7.03 6.64
C THR A 12 -4.29 5.66 6.01
N GLY A 13 -5.27 5.09 5.32
CA GLY A 13 -5.11 3.83 4.58
C GLY A 13 -4.05 3.92 3.48
N GLY A 14 -4.04 5.00 2.71
CA GLY A 14 -3.02 5.25 1.66
C GLY A 14 -1.60 5.40 2.23
N ILE A 15 -1.46 6.12 3.34
CA ILE A 15 -0.19 6.21 4.08
C ILE A 15 0.25 4.83 4.60
N GLY A 16 -0.69 4.04 5.12
CA GLY A 16 -0.44 2.66 5.55
C GLY A 16 0.09 1.78 4.41
N LEU A 17 -0.51 1.85 3.22
CA LEU A 17 -0.05 1.12 2.03
C LEU A 17 1.39 1.52 1.62
N ARG A 18 1.70 2.82 1.64
CA ARG A 18 3.07 3.31 1.42
C ARG A 18 4.04 2.77 2.47
N GLY A 19 3.63 2.72 3.74
CA GLY A 19 4.42 2.18 4.84
C GLY A 19 4.64 0.67 4.78
N LEU A 20 3.75 -0.07 4.11
CA LEU A 20 3.89 -1.52 3.86
C LEU A 20 4.85 -1.83 2.71
N ALA A 21 5.01 -0.93 1.74
CA ALA A 21 5.92 -1.12 0.61
C ALA A 21 7.36 -1.51 1.05
N PRO A 22 8.06 -0.78 1.93
CA PRO A 22 9.41 -1.17 2.37
C PRO A 22 9.46 -2.48 3.18
N ASN A 23 8.33 -2.95 3.72
CA ASN A 23 8.27 -4.24 4.42
C ASN A 23 8.36 -5.43 3.44
N GLY A 24 8.09 -5.23 2.14
CA GLY A 24 8.29 -6.23 1.10
C GLY A 24 9.76 -6.67 1.02
N GLN A 25 10.68 -5.71 0.92
CA GLN A 25 12.12 -5.98 0.99
C GLN A 25 12.55 -6.52 2.33
N ALA A 26 11.98 -6.05 3.44
CA ALA A 26 12.31 -6.59 4.75
C ALA A 26 11.93 -8.09 4.85
N ALA A 27 10.79 -8.49 4.30
CA ALA A 27 10.39 -9.89 4.19
C ALA A 27 11.32 -10.68 3.26
N SER A 28 11.69 -10.12 2.10
CA SER A 28 12.63 -10.75 1.16
C SER A 28 14.03 -10.95 1.78
N ARG A 29 14.54 -9.97 2.53
CA ARG A 29 15.83 -10.07 3.27
C ARG A 29 15.77 -11.11 4.40
N ARG A 30 14.61 -11.30 5.03
CA ARG A 30 14.43 -12.34 6.08
C ARG A 30 14.55 -13.75 5.52
N VAL A 31 14.14 -13.98 4.28
CA VAL A 31 14.24 -15.30 3.62
C VAL A 31 15.57 -15.51 2.89
N GLU A 32 16.35 -14.44 2.66
CA GLU A 32 17.66 -14.51 2.00
C GLU A 32 18.66 -15.39 2.76
N ARG A 33 18.79 -15.23 4.08
CA ARG A 33 19.73 -16.00 4.91
C ARG A 33 19.36 -17.49 5.03
N PRO A 34 18.08 -17.86 5.29
CA PRO A 34 17.62 -19.25 5.19
C PRO A 34 17.80 -19.84 3.78
N ALA A 35 17.51 -19.06 2.73
CA ALA A 35 17.70 -19.50 1.35
C ALA A 35 19.18 -19.75 1.03
N SER A 36 20.08 -18.87 1.48
CA SER A 36 21.54 -19.07 1.39
C SER A 36 22.01 -20.31 2.16
N THR A 37 21.43 -20.55 3.35
CA THR A 37 21.79 -21.74 4.15
C THR A 37 21.29 -23.03 3.50
N ALA A 38 20.10 -23.01 2.90
CA ALA A 38 19.55 -24.13 2.13
C ALA A 38 20.34 -24.35 0.83
N ALA A 39 20.78 -23.25 0.19
CA ALA A 39 21.65 -23.24 -0.98
C ALA A 39 23.01 -23.88 -0.70
N ASP A 40 23.64 -23.58 0.44
CA ASP A 40 24.91 -24.18 0.83
C ASP A 40 24.81 -25.70 1.02
N ARG A 41 23.64 -26.17 1.49
CA ARG A 41 23.34 -27.60 1.64
C ARG A 41 22.89 -28.27 0.33
N ASN A 42 22.55 -27.48 -0.69
CA ASN A 42 22.07 -27.96 -1.98
C ASN A 42 22.72 -27.15 -3.12
N ARG A 43 24.06 -27.13 -3.14
CA ARG A 43 24.86 -26.27 -4.04
C ARG A 43 24.40 -26.34 -5.49
N GLY A 44 24.08 -27.54 -5.99
CA GLY A 44 23.65 -27.75 -7.38
C GLY A 44 22.38 -26.99 -7.77
N PHE A 45 21.43 -26.81 -6.84
CA PHE A 45 20.21 -26.07 -7.10
C PHE A 45 20.47 -24.56 -7.06
N ALA A 46 21.14 -24.07 -6.01
CA ALA A 46 21.23 -22.63 -5.76
C ALA A 46 22.33 -21.90 -6.55
N THR A 47 23.45 -22.56 -6.85
CA THR A 47 24.46 -22.01 -7.76
C THR A 47 24.26 -22.49 -9.20
N GLY A 48 23.32 -23.41 -9.42
CA GLY A 48 22.83 -23.80 -10.73
C GLY A 48 21.98 -22.71 -11.38
N GLU A 49 21.76 -22.85 -12.68
CA GLU A 49 20.96 -21.90 -13.46
C GLU A 49 19.52 -21.77 -12.93
N ALA A 50 18.94 -22.86 -12.43
CA ALA A 50 17.61 -22.86 -11.84
C ALA A 50 17.53 -21.98 -10.57
N GLY A 51 18.52 -22.07 -9.68
CA GLY A 51 18.58 -21.25 -8.46
C GLY A 51 18.77 -19.77 -8.75
N ARG A 52 19.65 -19.42 -9.69
CA ARG A 52 19.82 -18.03 -10.13
C ARG A 52 18.53 -17.45 -10.73
N ARG A 53 17.83 -18.23 -11.56
CA ARG A 53 16.52 -17.82 -12.11
C ARG A 53 15.47 -17.63 -11.03
N TRP A 54 15.43 -18.53 -10.04
CA TRP A 54 14.51 -18.40 -8.92
C TRP A 54 14.79 -17.15 -8.08
N GLN A 55 16.06 -16.86 -7.75
CA GLN A 55 16.47 -15.66 -7.02
C GLN A 55 16.11 -14.38 -7.77
N ALA A 56 16.38 -14.34 -9.09
CA ALA A 56 16.04 -13.20 -9.93
C ALA A 56 14.51 -13.00 -10.02
N ALA A 57 13.75 -14.09 -10.18
CA ALA A 57 12.29 -14.04 -10.21
C ALA A 57 11.71 -13.54 -8.88
N LEU A 58 12.23 -14.01 -7.74
CA LEU A 58 11.82 -13.56 -6.42
C LEU A 58 12.10 -12.06 -6.23
N ALA A 59 13.29 -11.59 -6.59
CA ALA A 59 13.65 -10.18 -6.52
C ALA A 59 12.72 -9.31 -7.39
N ALA A 60 12.41 -9.75 -8.61
CA ALA A 60 11.51 -9.04 -9.52
C ALA A 60 10.07 -8.96 -8.97
N VAL A 61 9.55 -10.07 -8.42
CA VAL A 61 8.20 -10.08 -7.80
C VAL A 61 8.16 -9.16 -6.59
N THR A 62 9.16 -9.22 -5.71
CA THR A 62 9.24 -8.32 -4.55
C THR A 62 9.23 -6.86 -5.00
N ALA A 63 10.12 -6.47 -5.91
CA ALA A 63 10.18 -5.10 -6.42
C ALA A 63 8.85 -4.64 -7.06
N GLY A 64 8.18 -5.53 -7.80
CA GLY A 64 6.87 -5.25 -8.38
C GLY A 64 5.77 -5.04 -7.33
N LEU A 65 5.76 -5.82 -6.25
CA LEU A 65 4.84 -5.63 -5.13
C LEU A 65 5.08 -4.31 -4.41
N GLU A 66 6.34 -3.94 -4.15
CA GLU A 66 6.69 -2.66 -3.51
C GLU A 66 6.24 -1.47 -4.36
N HIS A 67 6.52 -1.55 -5.66
CA HIS A 67 6.12 -0.51 -6.60
C HIS A 67 4.59 -0.36 -6.64
N ARG A 68 3.86 -1.49 -6.68
CA ARG A 68 2.40 -1.48 -6.69
C ARG A 68 1.81 -0.93 -5.40
N LEU A 69 2.34 -1.32 -4.23
CA LEU A 69 1.86 -0.82 -2.94
C LEU A 69 2.08 0.69 -2.81
N THR A 70 3.24 1.18 -3.27
CA THR A 70 3.52 2.62 -3.34
C THR A 70 2.53 3.32 -4.25
N TRP A 71 2.37 2.86 -5.50
CA TRP A 71 1.44 3.45 -6.47
C TRP A 71 -0.01 3.44 -5.97
N GLN A 72 -0.48 2.33 -5.38
CA GLN A 72 -1.82 2.25 -4.81
C GLN A 72 -1.98 3.22 -3.64
N GLY A 73 -0.98 3.34 -2.77
CA GLY A 73 -0.96 4.33 -1.70
C GLY A 73 -1.03 5.76 -2.25
N ASP A 74 -0.32 6.06 -3.33
CA ASP A 74 -0.36 7.36 -4.01
C ASP A 74 -1.74 7.68 -4.58
N GLN A 75 -2.38 6.72 -5.24
CA GLN A 75 -3.75 6.90 -5.77
C GLN A 75 -4.77 7.14 -4.65
N VAL A 76 -4.64 6.42 -3.54
CA VAL A 76 -5.55 6.54 -2.39
C VAL A 76 -5.39 7.89 -1.71
N VAL A 77 -4.15 8.33 -1.46
CA VAL A 77 -3.90 9.66 -0.87
C VAL A 77 -4.34 10.76 -1.83
N GLY A 78 -4.01 10.67 -3.12
CA GLY A 78 -4.43 11.64 -4.12
C GLY A 78 -5.95 11.77 -4.22
N SER A 79 -6.69 10.65 -4.14
CA SER A 79 -8.16 10.69 -4.13
C SER A 79 -8.73 11.43 -2.90
N ALA A 80 -8.09 11.28 -1.74
CA ALA A 80 -8.48 12.01 -0.53
C ALA A 80 -8.18 13.51 -0.66
N ASP A 81 -7.02 13.86 -1.23
CA ASP A 81 -6.61 15.24 -1.47
C ASP A 81 -7.54 15.94 -2.48
N ASP A 82 -7.94 15.25 -3.55
CA ASP A 82 -8.89 15.76 -4.55
C ASP A 82 -10.26 16.06 -3.93
N VAL A 83 -10.76 15.18 -3.05
CA VAL A 83 -12.04 15.38 -2.35
C VAL A 83 -11.96 16.57 -1.39
N GLU A 84 -10.85 16.72 -0.66
CA GLU A 84 -10.64 17.87 0.23
C GLU A 84 -10.56 19.18 -0.58
N ALA A 85 -9.86 19.18 -1.73
CA ALA A 85 -9.79 20.33 -2.61
C ALA A 85 -11.19 20.74 -3.14
N VAL A 86 -11.99 19.76 -3.58
CA VAL A 86 -13.37 20.01 -4.02
C VAL A 86 -14.26 20.55 -2.89
N ASP A 87 -14.11 20.07 -1.65
CA ASP A 87 -14.85 20.62 -0.51
C ASP A 87 -14.43 22.06 -0.19
N GLN A 88 -13.14 22.38 -0.27
CA GLN A 88 -12.65 23.75 -0.10
C GLN A 88 -13.21 24.68 -1.18
N GLU A 89 -13.21 24.27 -2.46
CA GLU A 89 -13.84 25.03 -3.55
C GLU A 89 -15.34 25.24 -3.31
N ALA A 90 -16.01 24.24 -2.73
CA ALA A 90 -17.42 24.31 -2.33
C ALA A 90 -17.67 25.11 -1.04
N ARG A 91 -16.64 25.77 -0.47
CA ARG A 91 -16.68 26.50 0.82
C ARG A 91 -17.08 25.61 2.00
N THR A 92 -16.44 24.45 2.13
CA THR A 92 -16.60 23.48 3.22
C THR A 92 -18.03 22.96 3.42
N ARG A 93 -18.84 23.05 2.36
CA ARG A 93 -20.27 22.74 2.39
C ARG A 93 -20.51 21.25 2.63
N PHE A 94 -19.60 20.36 2.23
CA PHE A 94 -19.73 18.91 2.49
C PHE A 94 -19.40 18.55 3.94
N GLY A 95 -18.38 19.18 4.56
CA GLY A 95 -18.11 19.03 6.00
C GLY A 95 -19.30 19.47 6.87
N GLY A 96 -20.03 20.51 6.45
CA GLY A 96 -21.27 20.96 7.09
C GLY A 96 -22.46 19.99 6.95
N ILE A 97 -22.47 19.14 5.92
CA ILE A 97 -23.49 18.11 5.73
C ILE A 97 -23.20 16.90 6.64
N GLN A 98 -21.92 16.50 6.74
CA GLN A 98 -21.47 15.39 7.59
C GLN A 98 -21.81 15.61 9.07
N SER A 99 -21.65 16.85 9.55
CA SER A 99 -21.96 17.27 10.92
C SER A 99 -23.46 17.31 11.24
N ARG A 100 -24.34 17.56 10.25
CA ARG A 100 -25.81 17.45 10.43
C ARG A 100 -26.30 16.02 10.53
N PHE A 101 -25.66 15.07 9.84
CA PHE A 101 -26.03 13.65 9.95
C PHE A 101 -25.55 13.03 11.26
N ALA A 102 -24.39 13.45 11.78
CA ALA A 102 -23.87 12.96 13.06
C ALA A 102 -24.65 13.44 14.29
N THR A 103 -25.29 14.61 14.22
CA THR A 103 -26.06 15.19 15.34
C THR A 103 -27.54 14.80 15.34
N GLY A 104 -28.06 14.24 14.24
CA GLY A 104 -29.48 13.96 14.07
C GLY A 104 -30.34 15.24 14.10
N PRO A 105 -31.57 15.21 13.56
CA PRO A 105 -32.49 16.31 13.81
C PRO A 105 -32.83 16.33 15.30
N THR A 106 -32.45 17.40 16.00
CA THR A 106 -33.08 17.76 17.29
C THR A 106 -34.57 17.97 17.00
N ARG A 107 -35.39 17.03 17.48
CA ARG A 107 -36.84 17.20 17.55
C ARG A 107 -37.20 18.22 18.62
#